data_AF-A0A527XI89-F1
#
_entry.id   AF-A0A527XI89-F1
#
_cell.length_a   1.000
_cell.length_b   1.000
_cell.length_c   1.000
_cell.angle_alpha   90.00
_cell.angle_beta   90.00
_cell.angle_gamma   90.00
#
_symmetry.space_group_name_H-M   'P 1'
#
loop_
_entity.id
_entity.type
_entity.pdbx_description
1 polymer ?
#
loop_
_entity_poly.entity_id
_entity_poly.type
_entity_poly.pdbx_seq_one_letter_code
_entity_poly.pdbx_strand_id
1 'polypeptide(L)'
;HRRALVPASGFYEWQQSGSAKGQPYWIRPRRGGVVAFAGLIETYSEPGGSEMDTGAIITTEANAGIAHIHDRMPVVIEERD
;
A
#
# COMPACT_ATOMS: atom_id res chain seq x y z
N HIS A 1 -3.39 -20.49 2.94
CA HIS A 1 -3.01 -19.12 3.35
C HIS A 1 -2.78 -18.29 2.10
N ARG A 2 -3.51 -17.18 1.90
CA ARG A 2 -3.44 -16.37 0.68
C ARG A 2 -2.70 -15.04 0.90
N ARG A 3 -1.61 -15.10 1.67
CA ARG A 3 -0.75 -13.95 1.96
C ARG A 3 0.20 -13.73 0.79
N ALA A 4 0.49 -12.47 0.47
CA ALA A 4 1.41 -12.08 -0.59
C ALA A 4 2.30 -10.91 -0.15
N LEU A 5 3.40 -10.73 -0.87
CA LEU A 5 4.19 -9.50 -0.86
C LEU A 5 3.90 -8.71 -2.13
N VAL A 6 3.62 -7.43 -1.99
CA VAL A 6 3.40 -6.50 -3.11
C VAL A 6 4.65 -5.62 -3.25
N PRO A 7 5.54 -5.90 -4.22
CA PRO A 7 6.74 -5.10 -4.43
C PRO A 7 6.37 -3.77 -5.11
N ALA A 8 6.96 -2.68 -4.63
CA ALA A 8 6.80 -1.35 -5.22
C ALA A 8 8.08 -0.52 -5.09
N SER A 9 8.19 0.54 -5.89
CA SER A 9 9.26 1.56 -5.74
C SER A 9 8.95 2.58 -4.64
N GLY A 10 7.75 2.53 -4.06
CA GLY A 10 7.18 3.49 -3.12
C GLY A 10 5.66 3.61 -3.32
N PHE A 11 5.03 4.57 -2.63
CA PHE A 11 3.61 4.86 -2.74
C PHE A 11 3.35 6.37 -2.65
N TYR A 12 2.18 6.80 -3.09
CA TYR A 12 1.76 8.20 -3.01
C TYR A 12 0.73 8.39 -1.91
N GLU A 13 0.82 9.50 -1.19
CA GLU A 13 -0.22 9.96 -0.26
C GLU A 13 -0.49 11.44 -0.43
N TRP A 14 -1.73 11.87 -0.15
CA TRP A 14 -2.15 13.26 -0.32
C TRP A 14 -2.40 13.90 1.03
N GLN A 15 -1.61 14.94 1.34
CA GLN A 15 -1.89 15.79 2.48
C GLN A 15 -3.01 16.76 2.10
N GLN A 16 -4.16 16.62 2.75
CA GLN A 16 -5.27 17.55 2.58
C GLN A 16 -4.98 18.85 3.35
N SER A 17 -4.60 19.90 2.65
CA SER A 17 -4.26 21.20 3.23
C SER A 17 -5.34 22.25 2.95
N GLY A 18 -6.59 22.03 3.37
CA GLY A 18 -7.70 23.01 3.32
C GLY A 18 -8.07 23.62 1.94
N SER A 19 -7.31 23.35 0.90
CA SER A 19 -7.52 23.77 -0.48
C SER A 19 -8.14 22.62 -1.28
N ALA A 20 -8.82 22.95 -2.39
CA ALA A 20 -9.52 21.96 -3.21
C ALA A 20 -8.60 20.90 -3.86
N LYS A 21 -7.28 21.06 -3.81
CA LYS A 21 -6.30 20.08 -4.28
C LYS A 21 -5.26 19.83 -3.20
N GLY A 22 -5.30 18.63 -2.61
CA GLY A 22 -4.29 18.17 -1.65
C GLY A 22 -2.90 18.06 -2.28
N GLN A 23 -1.86 18.24 -1.46
CA GLN A 23 -0.46 18.11 -1.88
C GLN A 23 -0.07 16.62 -1.95
N PRO A 24 0.34 16.08 -3.11
CA PRO A 24 0.86 14.72 -3.20
C PRO A 24 2.28 14.62 -2.62
N TYR A 25 2.54 13.53 -1.92
CA TYR A 25 3.86 13.11 -1.44
C TYR A 25 4.19 11.75 -2.03
N TRP A 26 5.42 11.57 -2.51
CA TRP A 26 5.94 10.26 -2.89
C TRP A 26 6.83 9.70 -1.79
N ILE A 27 6.36 8.64 -1.14
CA ILE A 27 7.04 7.99 -0.02
C ILE A 27 7.76 6.75 -0.55
N ARG A 28 9.07 6.66 -0.29
CA ARG A 28 9.95 5.63 -0.85
C ARG A 28 11.12 5.27 0.06
N PRO A 29 11.79 4.11 -0.14
CA PRO A 29 13.02 3.77 0.56
C PRO A 29 14.11 4.84 0.40
N ARG A 30 14.75 5.23 1.51
CA ARG A 30 15.77 6.31 1.52
C ARG A 30 16.97 6.04 0.62
N ARG A 31 17.36 4.76 0.49
CA ARG A 31 18.50 4.32 -0.33
C ARG A 31 18.08 3.87 -1.74
N GLY A 32 16.83 4.10 -2.14
CA GLY A 32 16.25 3.49 -3.34
C GLY A 32 15.98 1.99 -3.16
N GLY A 33 15.57 1.32 -4.24
CA GLY A 33 15.23 -0.09 -4.24
C GLY A 33 13.73 -0.37 -4.11
N VAL A 34 13.40 -1.61 -3.75
CA VAL A 34 12.03 -2.11 -3.63
C VAL A 34 11.59 -2.04 -2.17
N VAL A 35 10.37 -1.58 -1.94
CA VAL A 35 9.62 -1.79 -0.69
C VAL A 35 8.62 -2.93 -0.91
N ALA A 36 8.49 -3.83 0.06
CA ALA A 36 7.49 -4.88 0.03
C ALA A 36 6.34 -4.52 0.97
N PHE A 37 5.11 -4.53 0.46
CA PHE A 37 3.91 -4.37 1.28
C PHE A 37 3.25 -5.71 1.57
N ALA A 38 2.68 -5.86 2.76
CA ALA A 38 1.84 -7.00 3.07
C ALA A 38 0.57 -6.96 2.23
N GLY A 39 0.24 -8.07 1.59
CA GLY A 39 -0.95 -8.19 0.77
C GLY A 39 -1.71 -9.49 1.00
N LEU A 40 -2.94 -9.50 0.50
CA LEU A 40 -3.76 -10.68 0.33
C LEU A 40 -4.05 -10.86 -1.16
N ILE A 41 -4.13 -12.11 -1.60
CA ILE A 41 -4.60 -12.48 -2.95
C ILE A 41 -5.82 -13.38 -2.86
N GLU A 42 -6.73 -13.30 -3.81
CA GLU A 42 -7.92 -14.14 -3.88
C GLU A 42 -8.40 -14.23 -5.32
N THR A 43 -8.80 -15.42 -5.75
CA THR A 43 -9.40 -15.62 -7.08
C THR A 43 -10.89 -15.40 -6.94
N TYR A 44 -11.39 -14.37 -7.63
CA TYR A 44 -12.81 -14.11 -7.74
C TYR A 44 -13.39 -14.90 -8.90
N SER A 45 -14.26 -15.86 -8.60
CA SER A 45 -15.03 -16.60 -9.60
C SER A 45 -16.33 -15.85 -9.89
N GLU A 46 -16.48 -15.34 -11.11
CA GLU A 46 -17.68 -14.65 -11.56
C GLU A 46 -18.83 -15.63 -11.81
N PRO A 47 -20.09 -15.19 -11.66
CA PRO A 47 -21.26 -16.03 -11.95
C PRO A 47 -21.31 -16.60 -13.38
N GLY A 48 -20.57 -16.00 -14.33
CA GLY A 48 -20.45 -16.46 -15.72
C GLY A 48 -19.39 -17.53 -15.96
N GLY A 49 -18.67 -17.97 -14.92
CA GLY A 49 -17.61 -18.99 -15.00
C GLY A 49 -16.22 -18.45 -15.34
N SER A 50 -16.07 -17.13 -15.51
CA SER A 50 -14.77 -16.45 -15.55
C SER A 50 -14.13 -16.42 -14.16
N GLU A 51 -12.80 -16.46 -14.12
CA GLU A 51 -12.03 -16.27 -12.91
C GLU A 51 -11.07 -15.09 -13.06
N MET A 52 -10.91 -14.31 -11.99
CA MET A 52 -9.99 -13.19 -11.93
C MET A 52 -9.19 -13.24 -10.64
N ASP A 53 -7.87 -13.24 -10.74
CA ASP A 53 -7.00 -13.06 -9.59
C ASP A 53 -7.05 -11.61 -9.13
N THR A 54 -7.40 -11.42 -7.86
CA THR A 54 -7.50 -10.13 -7.19
C THR A 54 -6.52 -10.06 -6.04
N GLY A 55 -6.21 -8.84 -5.61
CA GLY A 55 -5.38 -8.63 -4.43
C GLY A 55 -5.67 -7.32 -3.73
N ALA A 56 -5.28 -7.25 -2.47
CA ALA A 56 -5.41 -6.06 -1.64
C ALA A 56 -4.13 -5.83 -0.83
N ILE A 57 -3.72 -4.57 -0.71
CA ILE A 57 -2.64 -4.15 0.18
C ILE A 57 -3.22 -3.97 1.59
N ILE A 58 -2.58 -4.56 2.58
CA ILE A 58 -2.95 -4.39 3.99
C ILE A 58 -2.44 -3.02 4.47
N THR A 59 -3.31 -2.27 5.15
CA THR A 59 -2.96 -0.98 5.75
C THR A 59 -3.00 -1.05 7.27
N THR A 60 -2.25 -0.16 7.91
CA THR A 60 -2.16 0.04 9.36
C THR A 60 -2.23 1.54 9.69
N GLU A 61 -2.25 1.89 10.96
CA GLU A 61 -2.07 3.26 11.44
C GLU A 61 -0.74 3.85 10.93
N ALA A 62 -0.75 5.12 10.52
CA ALA A 62 0.43 5.83 10.08
C ALA A 62 1.44 5.99 11.22
N ASN A 63 2.72 5.74 10.92
CA ASN A 63 3.80 6.05 11.86
C ASN A 63 4.03 7.58 11.96
N ALA A 64 4.88 7.99 12.90
CA ALA A 64 5.20 9.42 13.12
C ALA A 64 5.73 10.15 11.87
N GLY A 65 6.35 9.44 10.92
CA GLY A 65 6.83 10.00 9.67
C GLY A 65 5.73 10.26 8.63
N ILE A 66 4.55 9.63 8.76
CA ILE A 66 3.45 9.73 7.79
C ILE A 66 2.20 10.37 8.38
N ALA A 67 2.02 10.34 9.70
CA ALA A 67 0.81 10.81 10.38
C ALA A 67 0.45 12.29 10.10
N HIS A 68 1.42 13.11 9.68
CA HIS A 68 1.18 14.51 9.27
C HIS A 68 0.66 14.65 7.82
N ILE A 69 0.69 13.58 7.04
CA ILE A 69 0.21 13.49 5.65
C ILE A 69 -1.16 12.79 5.62
N HIS A 70 -1.25 11.61 6.25
CA HIS A 70 -2.43 10.74 6.25
C HIS A 70 -2.46 9.85 7.51
N ASP A 71 -3.63 9.39 7.92
CA ASP A 71 -3.84 8.60 9.16
C ASP A 71 -3.49 7.11 9.02
N ARG A 72 -3.43 6.61 7.78
CA ARG A 72 -3.12 5.23 7.42
C ARG A 72 -1.89 5.13 6.54
N MET A 73 -1.21 3.98 6.57
CA MET A 73 -0.15 3.62 5.64
C MET A 73 -0.18 2.13 5.27
N PRO A 74 0.42 1.70 4.15
CA PRO A 74 0.66 0.29 3.87
C PRO A 74 1.52 -0.37 4.96
N VAL A 75 1.23 -1.63 5.29
CA VAL A 75 2.11 -2.44 6.12
C VAL A 75 3.37 -2.77 5.32
N VAL A 76 4.51 -2.22 5.73
CA VAL A 76 5.82 -2.52 5.13
C VAL A 76 6.40 -3.76 5.80
N ILE A 77 6.84 -4.72 4.99
CA ILE A 77 7.50 -5.95 5.44
C ILE A 77 9.00 -5.79 5.25
N GLU A 78 9.78 -6.04 6.29
CA GLU A 78 11.24 -6.03 6.23
C GLU A 78 11.78 -7.37 5.72
N GLU A 79 13.00 -7.37 5.19
CA GLU A 79 13.65 -8.57 4.63
C GLU A 79 13.78 -9.73 5.64
N ARG A 80 13.78 -9.42 6.94
CA ARG A 80 13.94 -10.39 8.03
C ARG A 80 12.64 -10.98 8.56
N ASP A 81 11.49 -10.43 8.15
CA ASP A 81 10.16 -10.86 8.61
C ASP A 81 9.67 -12.11 7.85
#